data_AF-A0A956M355-F1
#
_entry.id   AF-A0A956M355-F1
#
_cell.length_a   1.000
_cell.length_b   1.000
_cell.length_c   1.000
_cell.angle_alpha   90.00
_cell.angle_beta   90.00
_cell.angle_gamma   90.00
#
_symmetry.space_group_name_H-M   'P 1'
#
loop_
_entity.id
_entity.type
_entity.pdbx_description
1 polymer ?
#
loop_
_entity_poly.entity_id
_entity_poly.type
_entity_poly.pdbx_seq_one_letter_code
_entity_poly.pdbx_strand_id
1 'polypeptide(L)'
;MTVNDTETLAPPDVATLLIDRFRRTAPFRRLDSCLQGEESSEKPTWLRGLSGSSRALLLASLAQESHRELFVVVPDLATAEDLKEDLLFLLGRGSAAIFPESGLDPYHARHP
;
A
#
# COMPACT_ATOMS: atom_id res chain seq x y z
N MET A 1 13.39 -19.52 26.38
CA MET A 1 12.01 -19.44 25.85
C MET A 1 12.11 -18.98 24.41
N THR A 2 12.20 -19.94 23.49
CA THR A 2 12.28 -19.72 22.05
C THR A 2 10.87 -19.79 21.48
N VAL A 3 10.34 -18.65 21.04
CA VAL A 3 9.07 -18.60 20.31
C VAL A 3 9.39 -18.93 18.85
N ASN A 4 8.85 -20.06 18.40
CA ASN A 4 8.85 -20.48 17.00
C ASN A 4 7.87 -19.58 16.22
N ASP A 5 8.39 -18.62 15.46
CA ASP A 5 7.62 -17.88 14.46
C ASP A 5 7.91 -18.46 13.07
N THR A 6 7.36 -19.63 12.78
CA THR A 6 7.39 -20.24 11.45
C THR A 6 6.07 -20.00 10.71
N GLU A 7 6.22 -19.41 9.52
CA GLU A 7 5.50 -19.76 8.28
C GLU A 7 4.06 -19.27 8.07
N THR A 8 3.92 -18.03 7.58
CA THR A 8 3.01 -17.74 6.45
C THR A 8 3.50 -16.52 5.64
N LEU A 9 4.70 -16.60 5.05
CA LEU A 9 5.10 -15.72 3.96
C LEU A 9 5.00 -16.55 2.69
N ALA A 10 4.26 -16.08 1.67
CA ALA A 10 4.32 -16.75 0.37
C ALA A 10 5.78 -16.81 -0.10
N PRO A 11 6.17 -17.87 -0.84
CA PRO A 11 7.49 -17.91 -1.44
C PRO A 11 7.69 -16.63 -2.26
N PRO A 12 8.86 -15.97 -2.18
CA PRO A 12 9.11 -14.65 -2.76
C PRO A 12 8.78 -14.56 -4.27
N ASP A 13 8.73 -15.70 -4.94
CA ASP A 13 8.33 -15.86 -6.33
C ASP A 13 6.86 -15.46 -6.61
N VAL A 14 5.91 -15.82 -5.74
CA VAL A 14 4.48 -15.58 -6.02
C VAL A 14 4.14 -14.10 -5.93
N ALA A 15 4.58 -13.42 -4.87
CA ALA A 15 4.36 -11.98 -4.70
C ALA A 15 4.96 -11.19 -5.87
N THR A 16 6.21 -11.51 -6.24
CA THR A 16 6.90 -10.90 -7.37
C THR A 16 6.13 -11.15 -8.68
N LEU A 17 5.69 -12.38 -8.93
CA LEU A 17 4.91 -12.74 -10.12
C LEU A 17 3.59 -11.97 -10.21
N LEU A 18 2.89 -11.79 -9.10
CA LEU A 18 1.63 -11.03 -9.05
C LEU A 18 1.85 -9.56 -9.41
N ILE A 19 2.88 -8.94 -8.82
CA ILE A 19 3.23 -7.54 -9.09
C ILE A 19 3.65 -7.38 -10.55
N ASP A 20 4.55 -8.23 -11.05
CA ASP A 20 5.02 -8.18 -12.43
C ASP A 20 3.89 -8.38 -13.44
N ARG A 21 2.98 -9.30 -13.16
CA ARG A 21 1.81 -9.52 -14.02
C ARG A 21 0.88 -8.31 -14.02
N PHE A 22 0.64 -7.70 -12.85
CA PHE A 22 -0.20 -6.52 -12.72
C PHE A 22 0.40 -5.31 -13.46
N ARG A 23 1.71 -5.09 -13.33
CA ARG A 23 2.45 -4.01 -14.01
C ARG A 23 2.35 -4.06 -15.53
N ARG A 24 2.24 -5.26 -16.10
CA ARG A 24 2.12 -5.45 -17.56
C ARG A 24 0.72 -5.15 -18.09
N THR A 25 -0.27 -4.90 -17.24
CA THR A 25 -1.62 -4.59 -17.68
C THR A 25 -1.70 -3.19 -18.31
N ALA A 26 -2.52 -3.04 -19.35
CA ALA A 26 -2.70 -1.75 -20.02
C ALA A 26 -3.19 -0.62 -19.07
N PRO A 27 -4.12 -0.87 -18.13
CA PRO A 27 -4.54 0.17 -17.18
C PRO A 27 -3.39 0.66 -16.28
N PHE A 28 -2.55 -0.25 -15.79
CA PHE A 28 -1.42 0.14 -14.94
C PHE A 28 -0.40 0.99 -15.71
N ARG A 29 0.01 0.54 -16.90
CA ARG A 29 0.97 1.30 -17.72
C ARG A 29 0.46 2.70 -18.07
N ARG A 30 -0.85 2.83 -18.33
CA ARG A 30 -1.47 4.14 -18.57
C ARG A 30 -1.41 5.02 -17.33
N LEU A 31 -1.71 4.48 -16.15
CA LEU A 31 -1.59 5.22 -14.90
C LEU A 31 -0.15 5.67 -14.64
N ASP A 32 0.83 4.76 -14.76
CA ASP A 32 2.24 5.07 -14.55
C ASP A 32 2.70 6.20 -15.49
N SER A 33 2.38 6.12 -16.78
CA SER A 33 2.67 7.22 -17.73
C SER A 33 2.00 8.55 -17.35
N CYS A 34 0.79 8.53 -16.78
CA CYS A 34 0.16 9.74 -16.26
C CYS A 34 0.91 10.31 -15.03
N LEU A 35 1.44 9.45 -14.17
CA LEU A 35 2.14 9.83 -12.94
C LEU A 35 3.59 10.31 -13.19
N GLN A 36 4.21 9.92 -14.30
CA GLN A 36 5.57 10.32 -14.66
C GLN A 36 5.63 11.60 -15.52
N GLY A 37 4.51 12.06 -16.08
CA GLY A 37 4.48 13.24 -16.95
C GLY A 37 4.70 14.57 -16.21
N GLU A 38 5.18 15.60 -16.92
CA GLU A 38 5.39 16.96 -16.37
C GLU A 38 4.09 17.60 -15.82
N GLU A 39 2.93 17.23 -16.36
CA GLU A 39 1.60 17.64 -15.86
C GLU A 39 1.13 16.86 -14.61
N SER A 40 1.88 15.84 -14.18
CA SER A 40 1.46 14.95 -13.07
C SER A 40 1.34 15.68 -11.73
N SER A 41 1.98 16.82 -11.55
CA SER A 41 2.03 17.48 -10.25
C SER A 41 0.78 18.30 -9.90
N GLU A 42 -0.09 18.59 -10.86
CA GLU A 42 -1.19 19.56 -10.63
C GLU A 42 -2.59 18.95 -10.60
N LYS A 43 -2.81 17.76 -11.16
CA LYS A 43 -4.16 17.18 -11.29
C LYS A 43 -4.29 15.84 -10.57
N PRO A 44 -5.31 15.68 -9.70
CA PRO A 44 -5.59 14.39 -9.07
C PRO A 44 -6.03 13.36 -10.12
N THR A 45 -5.45 12.16 -10.05
CA THR A 45 -5.86 11.03 -10.89
C THR A 45 -6.86 10.15 -10.14
N TRP A 46 -8.06 10.00 -10.69
CA TRP A 46 -9.12 9.19 -10.11
C TRP A 46 -9.10 7.78 -10.67
N LEU A 47 -8.99 6.79 -9.79
CA LEU A 47 -9.02 5.36 -10.12
C LEU A 47 -10.30 4.73 -9.57
N ARG A 48 -10.89 3.79 -10.33
CA ARG A 48 -12.12 3.08 -9.98
C ARG A 48 -12.00 1.61 -10.34
N GLY A 49 -12.89 0.78 -9.79
CA GLY A 49 -12.93 -0.65 -10.09
C GLY A 49 -11.89 -1.49 -9.36
N LEU A 50 -11.25 -0.95 -8.32
CA LEU A 50 -10.36 -1.69 -7.43
C LEU A 50 -11.18 -2.34 -6.33
N SER A 51 -11.21 -3.67 -6.28
CA SER A 51 -11.86 -4.48 -5.24
C SER A 51 -10.86 -5.40 -4.53
N GLY A 52 -11.15 -5.75 -3.27
CA GLY A 52 -10.28 -6.59 -2.45
C GLY A 52 -8.82 -6.12 -2.43
N SER A 53 -7.89 -7.06 -2.59
CA SER A 53 -6.43 -6.84 -2.58
C SER A 53 -5.87 -6.16 -3.85
N SER A 54 -6.72 -5.79 -4.83
CA SER A 54 -6.24 -5.05 -6.01
C SER A 54 -5.70 -3.65 -5.65
N ARG A 55 -6.17 -3.05 -4.55
CA ARG A 55 -5.61 -1.80 -4.01
C ARG A 55 -4.18 -2.01 -3.53
N ALA A 56 -3.92 -3.09 -2.78
CA ALA A 56 -2.58 -3.43 -2.32
C ALA A 56 -1.64 -3.75 -3.49
N LEU A 57 -2.11 -4.53 -4.48
CA LEU A 57 -1.33 -4.81 -5.69
C LEU A 57 -0.96 -3.55 -6.46
N LEU A 58 -1.90 -2.61 -6.60
CA LEU A 58 -1.63 -1.32 -7.23
C LEU A 58 -0.55 -0.55 -6.46
N LEU A 59 -0.71 -0.41 -5.15
CA LEU A 59 0.23 0.33 -4.31
C LEU A 59 1.61 -0.32 -4.31
N ALA A 60 1.70 -1.65 -4.21
CA ALA A 60 2.94 -2.40 -4.31
C ALA A 60 3.64 -2.20 -5.66
N SER A 61 2.86 -2.24 -6.75
CA SER A 61 3.37 -2.01 -8.10
C SER A 61 3.89 -0.57 -8.27
N LEU A 62 3.17 0.42 -7.73
CA LEU A 62 3.59 1.83 -7.77
C LEU A 62 4.84 2.07 -6.91
N ALA A 63 4.92 1.47 -5.72
CA ALA A 63 6.07 1.60 -4.84
C ALA A 63 7.35 1.05 -5.49
N GLN A 64 7.25 -0.08 -6.21
CA GLN A 64 8.39 -0.64 -6.93
C GLN A 64 8.81 0.16 -8.17
N GLU A 65 7.85 0.71 -8.93
CA GLU A 65 8.14 1.45 -10.17
C GLU A 65 8.64 2.87 -9.91
N SER A 66 7.98 3.57 -8.98
CA SER A 66 8.22 5.01 -8.80
C SER A 66 9.47 5.33 -7.99
N HIS A 67 10.03 4.36 -7.24
CA HIS A 67 11.07 4.57 -6.23
C HIS A 67 10.74 5.71 -5.24
N ARG A 68 9.46 6.00 -5.04
CA ARG A 68 8.95 7.02 -4.12
C ARG A 68 8.26 6.37 -2.94
N GLU A 69 8.36 7.01 -1.79
CA GLU A 69 7.55 6.66 -0.63
C GLU A 69 6.08 7.05 -0.90
N LEU A 70 5.16 6.14 -0.57
CA LEU A 70 3.73 6.36 -0.74
C LEU A 70 3.10 6.67 0.62
N PHE A 71 2.47 7.84 0.72
CA PHE A 71 1.60 8.15 1.85
C PHE A 71 0.15 7.79 1.48
N VAL A 72 -0.41 6.81 2.17
CA VAL A 72 -1.74 6.27 1.86
C VAL A 72 -2.71 6.65 2.97
N VAL A 73 -3.81 7.32 2.59
CA VAL A 73 -4.90 7.67 3.49
C VAL A 73 -6.06 6.72 3.26
N VAL A 74 -6.54 6.09 4.33
CA VAL A 74 -7.64 5.13 4.34
C VAL A 74 -8.71 5.58 5.36
N PRO A 75 -9.98 5.14 5.22
CA PRO A 75 -11.07 5.69 6.02
C PRO A 75 -11.02 5.33 7.52
N ASP A 76 -10.38 4.22 7.88
CA ASP A 76 -10.37 3.69 9.24
C ASP A 76 -9.15 2.79 9.50
N LEU A 77 -8.89 2.52 10.79
CA LEU A 77 -7.76 1.70 11.23
C LEU A 77 -7.87 0.24 10.77
N ALA A 78 -9.08 -0.32 10.70
CA ALA A 78 -9.26 -1.71 10.25
C ALA A 78 -8.79 -1.87 8.79
N THR A 79 -9.21 -0.94 7.92
CA THR A 79 -8.77 -0.88 6.53
C THR A 79 -7.26 -0.66 6.42
N ALA A 80 -6.67 0.11 7.35
CA ALA A 80 -5.22 0.34 7.39
C ALA A 80 -4.44 -0.94 7.73
N GLU A 81 -4.89 -1.72 8.71
CA GLU A 81 -4.27 -2.98 9.10
C GLU A 81 -4.40 -4.02 8.00
N ASP A 82 -5.60 -4.21 7.42
CA ASP A 82 -5.81 -5.13 6.30
C ASP A 82 -4.87 -4.79 5.12
N LEU A 83 -4.78 -3.49 4.78
CA LEU A 83 -3.92 -3.02 3.69
C LEU A 83 -2.44 -3.22 4.02
N LYS A 84 -2.02 -2.99 5.27
CA LYS A 84 -0.66 -3.21 5.73
C LYS A 84 -0.29 -4.69 5.64
N GLU A 85 -1.17 -5.61 6.05
CA GLU A 85 -0.93 -7.04 5.93
C GLU A 85 -0.72 -7.46 4.47
N ASP A 86 -1.60 -7.02 3.57
CA ASP A 86 -1.46 -7.27 2.13
C ASP A 86 -0.14 -6.71 1.57
N LEU A 87 0.26 -5.50 1.98
CA LEU A 87 1.52 -4.89 1.54
C LEU A 87 2.75 -5.62 2.08
N LEU A 88 2.73 -6.05 3.34
CA LEU A 88 3.80 -6.85 3.93
C LEU A 88 3.93 -8.21 3.24
N PHE A 89 2.82 -8.80 2.80
CA PHE A 89 2.82 -10.00 1.97
C PHE A 89 3.47 -9.74 0.60
N LEU A 90 3.13 -8.64 -0.06
CA LEU A 90 3.58 -8.32 -1.42
C LEU A 90 5.03 -7.80 -1.49
N LEU A 91 5.44 -6.98 -0.54
CA LEU A 91 6.71 -6.24 -0.58
C LEU A 91 7.70 -6.71 0.50
N GLY A 92 7.27 -7.58 1.42
CA GLY A 92 8.09 -8.08 2.52
C GLY A 92 8.05 -7.21 3.77
N ARG A 93 8.75 -7.66 4.82
CA ARG A 93 8.75 -7.01 6.14
C ARG A 93 9.34 -5.60 6.08
N GLY A 94 8.73 -4.67 6.82
CA GLY A 94 9.19 -3.28 6.92
C GLY A 94 8.82 -2.40 5.73
N SER A 95 8.11 -2.93 4.73
CA SER A 95 7.67 -2.17 3.55
C SER A 95 6.47 -1.26 3.80
N ALA A 96 5.71 -1.52 4.87
CA ALA A 96 4.53 -0.74 5.24
C ALA A 96 4.46 -0.54 6.76
N ALA A 97 4.02 0.64 7.16
CA ALA A 97 3.78 1.02 8.55
C ALA A 97 2.54 1.91 8.63
N ILE A 98 1.82 1.83 9.75
CA ILE A 98 0.69 2.71 10.04
C ILE A 98 1.20 3.84 10.91
N PHE A 99 0.89 5.08 10.53
CA PHE A 99 1.14 6.23 11.39
C PHE A 99 0.16 6.16 12.58
N PRO A 100 0.65 6.17 13.83
CA PRO A 100 -0.18 5.88 14.99
C PRO A 100 -1.23 6.97 15.21
N GLU A 101 -2.45 6.54 15.51
CA GLU A 101 -3.48 7.41 16.05
C GLU A 101 -3.17 7.71 17.53
N SER A 102 -3.35 8.95 17.95
CA SER A 102 -3.04 9.36 19.33
C SER A 102 -3.96 8.75 20.40
N GLY A 103 -5.04 8.06 19.98
CA GLY A 103 -6.07 7.50 20.86
C GLY A 103 -6.88 8.55 21.63
N LEU A 104 -6.72 9.82 21.26
CA LEU A 104 -7.37 10.95 21.89
C LEU A 104 -8.17 11.71 20.84
N ASP A 105 -9.40 12.02 21.17
CA ASP A 105 -10.17 12.94 20.36
C ASP A 105 -9.46 14.30 20.30
N PRO A 106 -9.43 14.95 19.13
CA PRO A 106 -8.97 16.31 19.01
C PRO A 106 -9.67 17.19 20.06
N TYR A 107 -8.89 17.98 20.79
CA TYR A 107 -9.41 18.88 21.84
C TYR A 107 -10.05 18.18 23.04
N HIS A 108 -9.76 16.89 23.27
CA HIS A 108 -10.13 16.27 24.53
C HIS A 108 -9.38 16.97 25.67
N ALA A 109 -10.13 17.73 26.48
CA ALA A 109 -9.57 18.51 27.57
C ALA A 109 -8.95 17.55 28.59
N ARG A 110 -7.62 17.49 28.63
CA ARG A 110 -6.92 16.94 29.77
C ARG A 110 -7.16 17.91 30.92
N HIS A 111 -8.03 17.54 31.86
CA HIS A 111 -8.06 18.22 33.15
C HIS A 111 -6.65 18.14 33.76
N PRO A 112 -6.13 19.24 34.34
CA PRO A 112 -4.79 19.27 34.95
C PRO A 112 -4.65 18.30 36.13
#